data_AF-A0A9W8K1Z2-F1
#
_entry.id   AF-A0A9W8K1Z2-F1
#
_cell.length_a   1.000
_cell.length_b   1.000
_cell.length_c   1.000
_cell.angle_alpha   90.00
_cell.angle_beta   90.00
_cell.angle_gamma   90.00
#
_symmetry.space_group_name_H-M   'P 1'
#
loop_
_entity.id
_entity.type
_entity.pdbx_description
1 polymer ?
#
loop_
_entity_poly.entity_id
_entity_poly.type
_entity_poly.pdbx_seq_one_letter_code
_entity_poly.pdbx_strand_id
1 'polypeptide(L)'
;MTPLARNAAVKLVKNFRMRELEGLMTHLRVFGPLPEVSDPTASAAAAKIGKPVINLPNPFIPRKNPKTNKWREPKYSLRRQADLVKKAHELGRLDVIPPGPKKNAFELRMKRVQQSLPANLPFNVEKTEPYRIPKTSKERNLDRKIKEKKFHIAVFEDDQRYFEEELQRYLPQFKLDEAAEANKDNLQETPEEAKAREGRLGNKEMLDLEIDTAIGDAEGFREELAKLVAQKEAYMKGQAALTPWDTPVAWAGEVKDEKTPGSELGTRLYAGKKRMFKGHLWERELAHRRRRHSILMRDMEARVERYKTYYKKRKPNPLKPSRYSKPPKLPF
;
A
#
# COMPACT_ATOMS: atom_id res chain seq x y z
N MET A 1 3.82 -11.11 -2.37
CA MET A 1 2.83 -10.66 -3.37
C MET A 1 3.51 -10.65 -4.73
N THR A 2 2.93 -11.22 -5.79
CA THR A 2 3.58 -11.21 -7.12
C THR A 2 3.68 -9.78 -7.67
N PRO A 3 4.73 -9.44 -8.45
CA PRO A 3 4.91 -8.08 -8.98
C PRO A 3 3.74 -7.63 -9.85
N LEU A 4 3.13 -8.55 -10.61
CA LEU A 4 1.93 -8.29 -11.41
C LEU A 4 0.73 -7.91 -10.54
N ALA A 5 0.45 -8.68 -9.48
CA ALA A 5 -0.63 -8.37 -8.56
C ALA A 5 -0.42 -7.02 -7.87
N ARG A 6 0.84 -6.68 -7.54
CA ARG A 6 1.23 -5.41 -6.91
C ARG A 6 0.99 -4.23 -7.86
N ASN A 7 1.37 -4.36 -9.13
CA ASN A 7 1.09 -3.35 -10.15
C ASN A 7 -0.41 -3.15 -10.39
N ALA A 8 -1.19 -4.23 -10.38
CA ALA A 8 -2.64 -4.15 -10.46
C ALA A 8 -3.25 -3.40 -9.25
N ALA A 9 -2.74 -3.64 -8.04
CA ALA A 9 -3.14 -2.90 -6.85
C ALA A 9 -2.83 -1.40 -6.96
N VAL A 10 -1.62 -1.04 -7.43
CA VAL A 10 -1.22 0.35 -7.63
C VAL A 10 -2.12 1.04 -8.65
N LYS A 11 -2.36 0.40 -9.80
CA LYS A 11 -3.29 0.93 -10.82
C LYS A 11 -4.69 1.15 -10.24
N LEU A 12 -5.20 0.22 -9.45
CA LEU A 12 -6.53 0.31 -8.87
C LEU A 12 -6.65 1.49 -7.89
N VAL A 13 -5.71 1.62 -6.95
CA VAL A 13 -5.69 2.74 -5.97
C VAL A 13 -5.46 4.08 -6.67
N LYS A 14 -4.54 4.12 -7.65
CA LYS A 14 -4.28 5.31 -8.47
C LYS A 14 -5.51 5.75 -9.26
N ASN A 15 -6.18 4.83 -9.94
CA ASN A 15 -7.39 5.13 -10.72
C ASN A 15 -8.53 5.61 -9.83
N PHE A 16 -8.70 5.02 -8.64
CA PHE A 16 -9.65 5.52 -7.65
C PHE A 16 -9.33 6.98 -7.31
N ARG A 17 -8.07 7.26 -6.94
CA ARG A 17 -7.63 8.59 -6.52
C ARG A 17 -7.82 9.65 -7.60
N MET A 18 -7.38 9.38 -8.83
CA MET A 18 -7.52 10.29 -9.97
C MET A 18 -9.00 10.60 -10.25
N ARG A 19 -9.87 9.58 -10.27
CA ARG A 19 -11.31 9.77 -10.51
C ARG A 19 -12.00 10.64 -9.46
N GLU A 20 -11.57 10.56 -8.20
CA GLU A 20 -12.14 11.42 -7.16
C GLU A 20 -11.61 12.85 -7.24
N LEU A 21 -10.34 13.05 -7.63
CA LEU A 21 -9.78 14.39 -7.89
C LEU A 21 -10.45 15.07 -9.09
N GLU A 22 -10.57 14.37 -10.22
CA GLU A 22 -11.27 14.86 -11.41
C GLU A 22 -12.76 15.11 -11.15
N GLY A 23 -13.37 14.28 -10.29
CA GLY A 23 -14.77 14.39 -9.89
C GLY A 23 -15.10 15.60 -9.00
N LEU A 24 -14.10 16.33 -8.49
CA LEU A 24 -14.31 17.48 -7.61
C LEU A 24 -15.15 18.57 -8.29
N MET A 25 -14.82 18.92 -9.53
CA MET A 25 -15.50 20.01 -10.26
C MET A 25 -16.97 19.69 -10.53
N THR A 26 -17.29 18.44 -10.87
CA THR A 26 -18.67 18.02 -11.11
C THR A 26 -19.46 17.97 -9.80
N HIS A 27 -18.81 17.55 -8.71
CA HIS A 27 -19.41 17.59 -7.38
C HIS A 27 -19.79 19.00 -6.96
N LEU A 28 -18.88 19.98 -7.10
CA LEU A 28 -19.13 21.36 -6.72
C LEU A 28 -20.32 21.96 -7.47
N ARG A 29 -20.50 21.62 -8.75
CA ARG A 29 -21.67 22.05 -9.55
C ARG A 29 -22.99 21.46 -9.04
N VAL A 30 -22.99 20.21 -8.61
CA VAL A 30 -24.24 19.49 -8.25
C VAL A 30 -24.63 19.73 -6.79
N PHE A 31 -23.65 19.72 -5.89
CA PHE A 31 -23.89 19.73 -4.44
C PHE A 31 -23.53 21.05 -3.76
N GLY A 32 -22.86 21.96 -4.46
CA GLY A 32 -22.40 23.23 -3.90
C GLY A 32 -21.01 23.14 -3.24
N PRO A 33 -20.57 24.22 -2.58
CA PRO A 33 -19.26 24.27 -1.93
C PRO A 33 -19.16 23.23 -0.81
N LEU A 34 -17.93 22.72 -0.62
CA LEU A 34 -17.65 21.76 0.43
C LEU A 34 -17.63 22.45 1.81
N PRO A 35 -18.07 21.76 2.88
CA PRO A 35 -17.92 22.29 4.23
C PRO A 35 -16.44 22.48 4.55
N GLU A 36 -16.10 23.61 5.18
CA GLU A 36 -14.76 23.83 5.71
C GLU A 36 -14.48 22.81 6.82
N VAL A 37 -13.31 22.18 6.75
CA VAL A 37 -12.93 21.12 7.68
C VAL A 37 -12.64 21.75 9.03
N SER A 38 -13.53 21.54 10.01
CA SER A 38 -13.34 21.96 11.40
C SER A 38 -12.35 21.08 12.17
N ASP A 39 -11.81 20.01 11.55
CA ASP A 39 -10.90 19.08 12.20
C ASP A 39 -9.45 19.62 12.21
N PRO A 40 -8.90 20.01 13.38
CA PRO A 40 -7.57 20.62 13.47
C PRO A 40 -6.44 19.67 13.05
N THR A 41 -6.67 18.36 13.09
CA THR A 41 -5.69 17.31 12.75
C THR A 41 -5.35 17.26 11.27
N ALA A 42 -6.33 17.48 10.38
CA ALA A 42 -6.10 17.51 8.94
C ALA A 42 -5.41 18.81 8.50
N SER A 43 -5.74 19.93 9.14
CA SER A 43 -5.09 21.24 8.94
C SER A 43 -3.63 21.23 9.42
N ALA A 44 -3.35 20.62 10.58
CA ALA A 44 -1.98 20.47 11.09
C ALA A 44 -1.10 19.57 10.19
N ALA A 45 -1.66 18.53 9.58
CA ALA A 45 -0.95 17.70 8.61
C ALA A 45 -0.66 18.45 7.30
N ALA A 46 -1.57 19.33 6.86
CA ALA A 46 -1.37 20.23 5.73
C ALA A 46 -0.19 21.20 5.97
N ALA A 47 -0.16 21.81 7.15
CA ALA A 47 0.86 22.77 7.56
C ALA A 47 2.27 22.15 7.59
N LYS A 48 2.40 20.89 8.02
CA LYS A 48 3.70 20.17 8.02
C LYS A 48 4.27 19.89 6.63
N ILE A 49 3.41 19.76 5.61
CA ILE A 49 3.82 19.42 4.23
C ILE A 49 4.00 20.69 3.38
N GLY A 50 3.59 21.87 3.88
CA GLY A 50 3.70 23.15 3.18
C GLY A 50 2.84 23.24 1.91
N LYS A 51 1.78 22.41 1.79
CA LYS A 51 0.92 22.32 0.60
C LYS A 51 -0.55 22.41 0.99
N PRO A 52 -1.40 23.07 0.17
CA PRO A 52 -2.83 23.13 0.43
C PRO A 52 -3.42 21.72 0.35
N VAL A 53 -4.04 21.27 1.44
CA VAL A 53 -4.79 20.01 1.46
C VAL A 53 -6.10 20.22 0.73
N ILE A 54 -6.33 19.42 -0.32
CA ILE A 54 -7.58 19.49 -1.07
C ILE A 54 -8.62 18.71 -0.26
N ASN A 55 -9.75 19.34 0.04
CA ASN A 55 -10.87 18.67 0.68
C ASN A 55 -11.72 17.99 -0.40
N LEU A 56 -11.93 16.67 -0.28
CA LEU A 56 -12.76 15.90 -1.20
C LEU A 56 -13.94 15.28 -0.47
N PRO A 57 -15.13 15.20 -1.11
CA PRO A 57 -16.26 14.47 -0.55
C PRO A 57 -15.95 12.98 -0.44
N ASN A 58 -16.25 12.36 0.70
CA ASN A 58 -16.02 10.94 0.88
C ASN A 58 -16.96 10.09 -0.02
N PRO A 59 -16.42 9.26 -0.94
CA PRO A 59 -17.22 8.48 -1.87
C PRO A 59 -17.74 7.14 -1.27
N PHE A 60 -17.33 6.79 -0.05
CA PHE A 60 -17.73 5.55 0.63
C PHE A 60 -18.99 5.70 1.48
N ILE A 61 -19.42 6.94 1.73
CA ILE A 61 -20.56 7.26 2.58
C ILE A 61 -21.76 7.62 1.68
N PRO A 62 -22.97 7.13 1.99
CA PRO A 62 -24.18 7.60 1.33
C PRO A 62 -24.42 9.09 1.62
N ARG A 63 -24.93 9.82 0.63
CA ARG A 63 -25.11 11.28 0.74
C ARG A 63 -26.54 11.68 0.45
N LYS A 64 -27.07 12.60 1.25
CA LYS A 64 -28.39 13.19 1.03
C LYS A 64 -28.27 14.33 0.02
N ASN A 65 -29.12 14.33 -1.01
CA ASN A 65 -29.17 15.43 -1.97
C ASN A 65 -29.89 16.63 -1.31
N PRO A 66 -29.29 17.83 -1.25
CA PRO A 66 -29.90 18.99 -0.60
C PRO A 66 -31.21 19.43 -1.29
N LYS A 67 -31.29 19.31 -2.63
CA LYS A 67 -32.47 19.75 -3.40
C LYS A 67 -33.64 18.79 -3.25
N THR A 68 -33.39 17.47 -3.33
CA THR A 68 -34.46 16.47 -3.36
C THR A 68 -34.72 15.79 -2.02
N ASN A 69 -33.87 16.02 -1.01
CA ASN A 69 -33.88 15.34 0.29
C ASN A 69 -33.80 13.80 0.25
N LYS A 70 -33.60 13.19 -0.92
CA LYS A 70 -33.42 11.75 -1.07
C LYS A 70 -31.97 11.35 -0.80
N TRP A 71 -31.78 10.21 -0.13
CA TRP A 71 -30.48 9.60 0.05
C TRP A 71 -30.02 8.93 -1.24
N ARG A 72 -28.76 9.15 -1.59
CA ARG A 72 -28.06 8.39 -2.64
C ARG A 72 -27.13 7.39 -1.97
N GLU A 73 -27.07 6.21 -2.57
CA GLU A 73 -26.11 5.17 -2.21
C GLU A 73 -24.66 5.68 -2.36
N PRO A 74 -23.71 5.08 -1.62
CA PRO A 74 -22.30 5.42 -1.78
C PRO A 74 -21.82 5.12 -3.21
N LYS A 75 -20.92 5.95 -3.74
CA LYS A 75 -20.37 5.82 -5.10
C LYS A 75 -19.66 4.47 -5.32
N TYR A 76 -19.06 3.93 -4.28
CA TYR A 76 -18.47 2.59 -4.28
C TYR A 76 -19.23 1.68 -3.34
N SER A 77 -19.68 0.53 -3.86
CA SER A 77 -20.33 -0.51 -3.06
C SER A 77 -19.37 -1.09 -2.01
N LEU A 78 -19.92 -1.66 -0.93
CA LEU A 78 -19.14 -2.22 0.18
C LEU A 78 -18.11 -3.28 -0.25
N ARG A 79 -18.38 -4.02 -1.33
CA ARG A 79 -17.42 -4.96 -1.92
C ARG A 79 -16.21 -4.22 -2.51
N ARG A 80 -16.47 -3.21 -3.35
CA ARG A 80 -15.41 -2.39 -3.97
C ARG A 80 -14.59 -1.64 -2.92
N GLN A 81 -15.23 -1.17 -1.86
CA GLN A 81 -14.54 -0.57 -0.71
C GLN A 81 -13.57 -1.57 -0.06
N ALA A 82 -14.01 -2.81 0.18
CA ALA A 82 -13.15 -3.85 0.76
C ALA A 82 -11.98 -4.22 -0.17
N ASP A 83 -12.23 -4.32 -1.48
CA ASP A 83 -11.19 -4.59 -2.47
C ASP A 83 -10.13 -3.46 -2.49
N LEU A 84 -10.58 -2.20 -2.47
CA LEU A 84 -9.73 -1.01 -2.36
C LEU A 84 -8.87 -1.04 -1.08
N VAL A 85 -9.51 -1.24 0.09
CA VAL A 85 -8.84 -1.28 1.39
C VAL A 85 -7.79 -2.39 1.44
N LYS A 86 -8.13 -3.59 0.96
CA LYS A 86 -7.18 -4.71 0.90
C LYS A 86 -5.98 -4.38 0.02
N LYS A 87 -6.21 -3.81 -1.16
CA LYS A 87 -5.15 -3.45 -2.12
C LYS A 87 -4.27 -2.32 -1.59
N ALA A 88 -4.82 -1.31 -0.93
CA ALA A 88 -4.02 -0.24 -0.33
C ALA A 88 -3.23 -0.71 0.90
N HIS A 89 -3.80 -1.59 1.72
CA HIS A 89 -3.06 -2.20 2.82
C HIS A 89 -1.89 -3.06 2.31
N GLU A 90 -2.09 -3.88 1.28
CA GLU A 90 -1.02 -4.63 0.60
C GLU A 90 0.11 -3.72 0.08
N LEU A 91 -0.19 -2.45 -0.20
CA LEU A 91 0.76 -1.44 -0.64
C LEU A 91 1.34 -0.57 0.49
N GLY A 92 0.85 -0.72 1.73
CA GLY A 92 1.20 0.16 2.83
C GLY A 92 0.70 1.60 2.68
N ARG A 93 -0.33 1.84 1.85
CA ARG A 93 -0.90 3.19 1.56
C ARG A 93 -2.36 3.31 1.95
N LEU A 94 -2.71 2.82 3.15
CA LEU A 94 -4.08 2.92 3.67
C LEU A 94 -4.55 4.38 3.87
N ASP A 95 -3.60 5.32 3.98
CA ASP A 95 -3.84 6.75 4.15
C ASP A 95 -4.49 7.41 2.93
N VAL A 96 -4.25 6.88 1.73
CA VAL A 96 -4.83 7.41 0.48
C VAL A 96 -6.34 7.16 0.42
N ILE A 97 -6.81 6.12 1.10
CA ILE A 97 -8.20 5.68 1.08
C ILE A 97 -9.03 6.43 2.12
N PRO A 98 -10.25 6.89 1.77
CA PRO A 98 -11.15 7.55 2.71
C PRO A 98 -11.52 6.67 3.90
N PRO A 99 -11.79 7.27 5.07
CA PRO A 99 -12.42 6.55 6.18
C PRO A 99 -13.76 5.96 5.72
N GLY A 100 -14.12 4.79 6.22
CA GLY A 100 -15.34 4.12 5.79
C GLY A 100 -15.59 2.81 6.53
N PRO A 101 -16.79 2.22 6.41
CA PRO A 101 -17.20 1.07 7.20
C PRO A 101 -16.28 -0.14 6.99
N LYS A 102 -15.72 -0.31 5.78
CA LYS A 102 -14.77 -1.39 5.49
C LYS A 102 -13.33 -1.08 5.90
N LYS A 103 -12.93 0.20 5.91
CA LYS A 103 -11.61 0.61 6.41
C LYS A 103 -11.55 0.44 7.93
N ASN A 104 -12.53 0.96 8.65
CA ASN A 104 -12.62 0.85 10.12
C ASN A 104 -12.66 -0.62 10.55
N ALA A 105 -13.53 -1.44 9.94
CA ALA A 105 -13.61 -2.87 10.24
C ALA A 105 -12.31 -3.63 9.94
N PHE A 106 -11.58 -3.23 8.89
CA PHE A 106 -10.30 -3.81 8.55
C PHE A 106 -9.21 -3.45 9.57
N GLU A 107 -9.13 -2.18 9.97
CA GLU A 107 -8.18 -1.71 11.00
C GLU A 107 -8.43 -2.37 12.36
N LEU A 108 -9.69 -2.48 12.79
CA LEU A 108 -10.06 -3.20 14.02
C LEU A 108 -9.64 -4.67 13.97
N ARG A 109 -9.85 -5.33 12.82
CA ARG A 109 -9.40 -6.71 12.61
C ARG A 109 -7.87 -6.81 12.72
N MET A 110 -7.12 -5.90 12.09
CA MET A 110 -5.66 -5.90 12.15
C MET A 110 -5.14 -5.68 13.57
N LYS A 111 -5.71 -4.71 14.30
CA LYS A 111 -5.41 -4.48 15.72
C LYS A 111 -5.64 -5.73 16.57
N ARG A 112 -6.75 -6.44 16.35
CA ARG A 112 -7.03 -7.69 17.06
C ARG A 112 -6.01 -8.78 16.74
N VAL A 113 -5.66 -8.96 15.47
CA VAL A 113 -4.65 -9.94 15.06
C VAL A 113 -3.32 -9.62 15.73
N GLN A 114 -2.91 -8.34 15.72
CA GLN A 114 -1.70 -7.88 16.42
C GLN A 114 -1.75 -8.17 17.92
N GLN A 115 -2.87 -7.92 18.59
CA GLN A 115 -3.06 -8.23 20.01
C GLN A 115 -3.04 -9.73 20.32
N SER A 116 -3.52 -10.57 19.40
CA SER A 116 -3.57 -12.03 19.60
C SER A 116 -2.23 -12.73 19.33
N LEU A 117 -1.29 -12.07 18.67
CA LEU A 117 0.02 -12.62 18.39
C LEU A 117 0.89 -12.54 19.66
N PRO A 118 1.54 -13.64 20.10
CA PRO A 118 2.45 -13.60 21.23
C PRO A 118 3.67 -12.71 20.92
N ALA A 119 4.07 -11.89 21.88
CA ALA A 119 5.14 -10.89 21.73
C ALA A 119 6.52 -11.49 21.32
N ASN A 120 6.72 -12.78 21.53
CA ASN A 120 7.97 -13.51 21.27
C ASN A 120 8.04 -14.19 19.89
N LEU A 121 7.08 -13.97 18.99
CA LEU A 121 7.31 -14.39 17.61
C LEU A 121 8.32 -13.44 16.96
N PRO A 122 9.43 -13.93 16.39
CA PRO A 122 10.24 -13.16 15.44
C PRO A 122 9.46 -13.05 14.12
N PHE A 123 8.21 -12.60 14.18
CA PHE A 123 7.54 -12.06 13.02
C PHE A 123 8.18 -10.69 12.83
N ASN A 124 9.34 -10.71 12.17
CA ASN A 124 9.86 -9.57 11.46
C ASN A 124 8.72 -9.23 10.48
N VAL A 125 7.78 -8.38 10.92
CA VAL A 125 6.94 -7.63 10.01
C VAL A 125 7.98 -6.84 9.24
N GLU A 126 8.53 -7.42 8.17
CA GLU A 126 9.27 -6.68 7.17
C GLU A 126 8.37 -5.48 6.93
N LYS A 127 8.79 -4.32 7.46
CA LYS A 127 8.13 -3.04 7.24
C LYS A 127 8.03 -3.03 5.74
N THR A 128 6.85 -3.32 5.20
CA THR A 128 6.71 -3.62 3.78
C THR A 128 7.29 -2.42 3.11
N GLU A 129 8.46 -2.57 2.47
CA GLU A 129 9.21 -1.39 2.07
C GLU A 129 8.26 -0.52 1.25
N PRO A 130 8.16 0.78 1.61
CA PRO A 130 7.21 1.67 0.96
C PRO A 130 7.40 1.49 -0.54
N TYR A 131 6.30 1.29 -1.26
CA TYR A 131 6.34 0.88 -2.66
C TYR A 131 7.33 1.73 -3.46
N ARG A 132 8.47 1.14 -3.82
CA ARG A 132 9.45 1.77 -4.69
C ARG A 132 8.87 1.74 -6.09
N ILE A 133 8.54 2.91 -6.61
CA ILE A 133 8.00 3.05 -7.97
C ILE A 133 9.01 2.41 -8.93
N PRO A 134 8.61 1.44 -9.77
CA PRO A 134 9.51 0.80 -10.71
C PRO A 134 10.08 1.86 -11.66
N LYS A 135 11.40 1.80 -11.88
CA LYS A 135 12.12 2.74 -12.73
C LYS A 135 11.52 2.80 -14.12
N THR A 136 11.39 4.00 -14.67
CA THR A 136 10.88 4.16 -16.04
C THR A 136 11.86 3.58 -17.07
N SER A 137 11.41 3.35 -18.30
CA SER A 137 12.32 2.93 -19.38
C SER A 137 13.46 3.95 -19.58
N LYS A 138 13.14 5.25 -19.49
CA LYS A 138 14.10 6.34 -19.61
C LYS A 138 15.11 6.34 -18.46
N GLU A 139 14.67 6.15 -17.22
CA GLU A 139 15.56 6.06 -16.06
C GLU A 139 16.49 4.84 -16.15
N ARG A 140 15.97 3.68 -16.59
CA ARG A 140 16.78 2.48 -16.82
C ARG A 140 17.85 2.69 -17.90
N ASN A 141 17.50 3.38 -18.99
CA ASN A 141 18.47 3.72 -20.03
C ASN A 141 19.55 4.69 -19.53
N LEU A 142 19.18 5.70 -18.73
CA LEU A 142 20.14 6.62 -18.11
C LEU A 142 21.07 5.87 -17.14
N ASP A 143 20.52 4.99 -16.30
CA ASP A 143 21.31 4.15 -15.40
C ASP A 143 22.29 3.26 -16.15
N ARG A 144 21.86 2.68 -17.28
CA ARG A 144 22.72 1.85 -18.13
C ARG A 144 23.89 2.67 -18.67
N LYS A 145 23.61 3.86 -19.24
CA LYS A 145 24.65 4.77 -19.76
C LYS A 145 25.60 5.25 -18.67
N ILE A 146 25.09 5.59 -17.48
CA ILE A 146 25.92 5.98 -16.34
C ILE A 146 26.82 4.82 -15.93
N LYS A 147 26.30 3.59 -15.91
CA LYS A 147 27.09 2.39 -15.58
C LYS A 147 28.18 2.12 -16.62
N GLU A 148 27.85 2.25 -17.91
CA GLU A 148 28.80 2.13 -19.03
C GLU A 148 29.94 3.15 -18.90
N LYS A 149 29.62 4.43 -18.65
CA LYS A 149 30.64 5.48 -18.51
C LYS A 149 31.50 5.32 -17.25
N LYS A 150 30.90 4.90 -16.13
CA LYS A 150 31.65 4.54 -14.91
C LYS A 150 32.63 3.41 -15.15
N PHE A 151 32.23 2.41 -15.96
CA PHE A 151 33.11 1.31 -16.30
C PHE A 151 34.30 1.78 -17.13
N HIS A 152 34.08 2.62 -18.15
CA HIS A 152 35.19 3.19 -18.92
C HIS A 152 36.16 3.99 -18.05
N ILE A 153 35.65 4.88 -17.19
CA ILE A 153 36.51 5.64 -16.27
C ILE A 153 37.36 4.71 -15.39
N ALA A 154 36.78 3.62 -14.87
CA ALA A 154 37.52 2.66 -14.06
C ALA A 154 38.64 1.95 -14.86
N VAL A 155 38.39 1.61 -16.13
CA VAL A 155 39.41 1.01 -17.01
C VAL A 155 40.58 1.99 -17.24
N PHE A 156 40.29 3.25 -17.55
CA PHE A 156 41.34 4.25 -17.75
C PHE A 156 42.11 4.55 -16.45
N GLU A 157 41.45 4.53 -15.30
CA GLU A 157 42.11 4.68 -13.99
C GLU A 157 43.04 3.49 -13.67
N ASP A 158 42.68 2.28 -14.11
CA ASP A 158 43.55 1.10 -13.98
C ASP A 158 44.74 1.18 -14.95
N ASP A 159 44.53 1.64 -16.20
CA ASP A 159 45.62 1.88 -17.16
C ASP A 159 46.58 2.97 -16.66
N GLN A 160 46.07 4.08 -16.12
CA GLN A 160 46.89 5.12 -15.48
C GLN A 160 47.77 4.57 -14.36
N ARG A 161 47.21 3.75 -13.47
CA ARG A 161 47.99 3.11 -12.40
C ARG A 161 49.08 2.20 -12.95
N TYR A 162 48.79 1.46 -14.00
CA TYR A 162 49.78 0.60 -14.65
C TYR A 162 50.97 1.43 -15.18
N PHE A 163 50.69 2.52 -15.91
CA PHE A 163 51.75 3.39 -16.44
C PHE A 163 52.51 4.13 -15.34
N GLU A 164 51.84 4.58 -14.28
CA GLU A 164 52.49 5.19 -13.10
C GLU A 164 53.43 4.20 -12.39
N GLU A 165 53.00 2.95 -12.22
CA GLU A 165 53.83 1.87 -11.66
C GLU A 165 55.05 1.58 -12.54
N GLU A 166 54.86 1.56 -13.86
CA GLU A 166 55.94 1.36 -14.83
C GLU A 166 56.94 2.53 -14.79
N LEU A 167 56.46 3.77 -14.77
CA LEU A 167 57.28 4.96 -14.61
C LEU A 167 58.07 4.95 -13.30
N GLN A 168 57.45 4.51 -12.20
CA GLN A 168 58.11 4.35 -10.90
C GLN A 168 59.23 3.31 -10.92
N ARG A 169 59.11 2.23 -11.71
CA ARG A 169 60.16 1.22 -11.87
C ARG A 169 61.39 1.79 -12.58
N TYR A 170 61.19 2.67 -13.56
CA TYR A 170 62.28 3.29 -14.32
C TYR A 170 62.84 4.56 -13.66
N LEU A 171 62.10 5.17 -12.74
CA LEU A 171 62.48 6.40 -12.02
C LEU A 171 63.90 6.40 -11.39
N PRO A 172 64.39 5.30 -10.77
CA PRO A 172 65.75 5.25 -10.25
C PRO A 172 66.81 5.35 -11.35
N GLN A 173 66.55 4.76 -12.53
CA GLN A 173 67.45 4.81 -13.68
C GLN A 173 67.47 6.23 -14.27
N PHE A 174 66.32 6.88 -14.39
CA PHE A 174 66.23 8.26 -14.84
C PHE A 174 66.93 9.25 -13.89
N LYS A 175 66.82 9.05 -12.58
CA LYS A 175 67.53 9.88 -11.58
C LYS A 175 69.05 9.73 -11.66
N LEU A 176 69.54 8.52 -11.96
CA LEU A 176 70.97 8.29 -12.18
C LEU A 176 71.46 8.97 -13.46
N ASP A 177 70.67 8.89 -14.53
CA ASP A 177 70.97 9.53 -15.81
C ASP A 177 70.96 11.07 -15.72
N GLU A 178 69.99 11.67 -15.02
CA GLU A 178 69.94 13.12 -14.74
C GLU A 178 71.12 13.58 -13.86
N ALA A 179 71.50 12.78 -12.86
CA ALA A 179 72.68 13.07 -12.03
C ALA A 179 74.01 12.92 -12.79
N ALA A 180 74.07 12.03 -13.78
CA ALA A 180 75.21 11.90 -14.69
C ALA A 180 75.32 13.11 -15.62
N GLU A 181 74.20 13.65 -16.12
CA GLU A 181 74.19 14.90 -16.90
C GLU A 181 74.75 16.10 -16.12
N ALA A 182 74.41 16.21 -14.84
CA ALA A 182 74.91 17.28 -13.97
C ALA A 182 76.43 17.19 -13.72
N ASN A 183 77.06 16.03 -13.98
CA ASN A 183 78.50 15.78 -13.81
C ASN A 183 79.28 15.72 -15.14
N LYS A 184 78.67 16.10 -16.27
CA LYS A 184 79.26 16.03 -17.62
C LYS A 184 80.60 16.77 -17.80
N ASP A 185 80.92 17.69 -16.90
CA ASP A 185 82.16 18.47 -16.97
C ASP A 185 83.43 17.66 -16.67
N ASN A 186 83.33 16.39 -16.22
CA ASN A 186 84.51 15.61 -15.77
C ASN A 186 84.72 14.21 -16.37
N LEU A 187 83.81 13.65 -17.19
CA LEU A 187 83.97 12.30 -17.75
C LEU A 187 83.67 12.24 -19.26
N GLN A 188 84.58 11.63 -20.04
CA GLN A 188 84.34 11.28 -21.44
C GLN A 188 83.33 10.12 -21.49
N GLU A 189 82.04 10.44 -21.67
CA GLU A 189 80.99 9.44 -21.94
C GLU A 189 81.31 8.70 -23.24
N THR A 190 81.15 7.37 -23.23
CA THR A 190 81.26 6.60 -24.46
C THR A 190 80.03 6.86 -25.35
N PRO A 191 80.18 6.87 -26.69
CA PRO A 191 79.06 7.17 -27.59
C PRO A 191 77.91 6.14 -27.49
N GLU A 192 78.19 4.92 -27.02
CA GLU A 192 77.17 3.90 -26.78
C GLU A 192 76.30 4.22 -25.56
N GLU A 193 76.90 4.70 -24.46
CA GLU A 193 76.18 5.08 -23.24
C GLU A 193 75.31 6.32 -23.45
N ALA A 194 75.80 7.30 -24.21
CA ALA A 194 75.01 8.49 -24.59
C ALA A 194 73.76 8.11 -25.39
N LYS A 195 73.90 7.17 -26.35
CA LYS A 195 72.78 6.69 -27.18
C LYS A 195 71.77 5.87 -26.37
N ALA A 196 72.24 5.06 -25.42
CA ALA A 196 71.37 4.33 -24.51
C ALA A 196 70.59 5.27 -23.57
N ARG A 197 71.22 6.36 -23.10
CA ARG A 197 70.57 7.39 -22.28
C ARG A 197 69.49 8.14 -23.05
N GLU A 198 69.79 8.53 -24.29
CA GLU A 198 68.84 9.20 -25.19
C GLU A 198 67.62 8.32 -25.48
N GLY A 199 67.83 7.01 -25.71
CA GLY A 199 66.74 6.04 -25.84
C GLY A 199 65.89 5.87 -24.58
N ARG A 200 66.49 5.94 -23.39
CA ARG A 200 65.76 5.89 -22.12
C ARG A 200 64.92 7.15 -21.90
N LEU A 201 65.48 8.33 -22.11
CA LEU A 201 64.75 9.60 -22.02
C LEU A 201 63.57 9.64 -23.00
N GLY A 202 63.76 9.17 -24.24
CA GLY A 202 62.66 9.03 -25.20
C GLY A 202 61.53 8.10 -24.73
N ASN A 203 61.86 7.00 -24.03
CA ASN A 203 60.84 6.12 -23.43
C ASN A 203 60.09 6.78 -22.27
N LYS A 204 60.76 7.61 -21.46
CA LYS A 204 60.11 8.39 -20.39
C LYS A 204 59.09 9.37 -20.96
N GLU A 205 59.50 10.14 -21.97
CA GLU A 205 58.63 11.12 -22.64
C GLU A 205 57.44 10.42 -23.31
N MET A 206 57.64 9.24 -23.91
CA MET A 206 56.56 8.42 -24.45
C MET A 206 55.56 7.98 -23.38
N LEU A 207 56.03 7.50 -22.22
CA LEU A 207 55.16 7.10 -21.11
C LEU A 207 54.39 8.29 -20.51
N ASP A 208 55.04 9.43 -20.36
CA ASP A 208 54.40 10.66 -19.88
C ASP A 208 53.30 11.13 -20.86
N LEU A 209 53.56 11.06 -22.18
CA LEU A 209 52.56 11.34 -23.21
C LEU A 209 51.38 10.36 -23.16
N GLU A 210 51.64 9.06 -22.96
CA GLU A 210 50.58 8.04 -22.81
C GLU A 210 49.71 8.31 -21.56
N ILE A 211 50.32 8.67 -20.43
CA ILE A 211 49.59 9.07 -19.21
C ILE A 211 48.71 10.29 -19.47
N ASP A 212 49.26 11.35 -20.10
CA ASP A 212 48.52 12.57 -20.41
C ASP A 212 47.33 12.30 -21.34
N THR A 213 47.49 11.45 -22.35
CA THR A 213 46.37 11.04 -23.21
C THR A 213 45.30 10.25 -22.46
N ALA A 214 45.70 9.32 -21.58
CA ALA A 214 44.77 8.55 -20.77
C ALA A 214 44.00 9.47 -19.78
N ILE A 215 44.65 10.50 -19.23
CA ILE A 215 44.01 11.53 -18.41
C ILE A 215 42.99 12.32 -19.23
N GLY A 216 43.36 12.80 -20.41
CA GLY A 216 42.45 13.55 -21.29
C GLY A 216 41.20 12.75 -21.67
N ASP A 217 41.36 11.48 -22.02
CA ASP A 217 40.24 10.59 -22.34
C ASP A 217 39.36 10.34 -21.12
N ALA A 218 39.96 10.06 -19.96
CA ALA A 218 39.25 9.87 -18.69
C ALA A 218 38.44 11.11 -18.28
N GLU A 219 39.00 12.31 -18.46
CA GLU A 219 38.33 13.58 -18.22
C GLU A 219 37.13 13.77 -19.14
N GLY A 220 37.28 13.43 -20.43
CA GLY A 220 36.16 13.42 -21.39
C GLY A 220 35.00 12.53 -20.93
N PHE A 221 35.30 11.30 -20.47
CA PHE A 221 34.27 10.41 -19.93
C PHE A 221 33.66 10.92 -18.61
N ARG A 222 34.45 11.57 -17.75
CA ARG A 222 33.97 12.20 -16.49
C ARG A 222 32.98 13.33 -16.79
N GLU A 223 33.25 14.16 -17.78
CA GLU A 223 32.31 15.21 -18.21
C GLU A 223 31.00 14.63 -18.73
N GLU A 224 31.07 13.60 -19.58
CA GLU A 224 29.87 12.92 -20.08
C GLU A 224 29.06 12.26 -18.97
N LEU A 225 29.73 11.65 -17.99
CA LEU A 225 29.10 11.10 -16.80
C LEU A 225 28.40 12.20 -16.02
N ALA A 226 29.04 13.35 -15.80
CA ALA A 226 28.45 14.48 -15.10
C ALA A 226 27.19 14.99 -15.83
N LYS A 227 27.24 15.10 -17.17
CA LYS A 227 26.07 15.45 -18.00
C LYS A 227 24.93 14.44 -17.85
N LEU A 228 25.22 13.14 -17.84
CA LEU A 228 24.22 12.08 -17.67
C LEU A 228 23.62 12.05 -16.26
N VAL A 229 24.44 12.26 -15.22
CA VAL A 229 23.98 12.36 -13.83
C VAL A 229 23.08 13.59 -13.67
N ALA A 230 23.50 14.76 -14.17
CA ALA A 230 22.67 15.97 -14.17
C ALA A 230 21.35 15.77 -14.95
N GLN A 231 21.40 15.11 -16.10
CA GLN A 231 20.19 14.77 -16.88
C GLN A 231 19.25 13.85 -16.09
N LYS A 232 19.80 12.86 -15.39
CA LYS A 232 19.04 11.97 -14.51
C LYS A 232 18.44 12.75 -13.34
N GLU A 233 19.20 13.60 -12.68
CA GLU A 233 18.72 14.44 -11.58
C GLU A 233 17.61 15.40 -12.04
N ALA A 234 17.77 16.06 -13.17
CA ALA A 234 16.74 16.91 -13.77
C ALA A 234 15.48 16.10 -14.11
N TYR A 235 15.63 14.89 -14.67
CA TYR A 235 14.51 13.98 -14.92
C TYR A 235 13.80 13.57 -13.63
N MET A 236 14.56 13.21 -12.59
CA MET A 236 14.02 12.84 -11.28
C MET A 236 13.35 14.03 -10.60
N LYS A 237 13.89 15.24 -10.71
CA LYS A 237 13.29 16.48 -10.20
C LYS A 237 11.98 16.81 -10.93
N GLY A 238 11.95 16.60 -12.25
CA GLY A 238 10.73 16.70 -13.06
C GLY A 238 9.67 15.64 -12.71
N GLN A 239 10.08 14.44 -12.34
CA GLN A 239 9.16 13.40 -11.83
C GLN A 239 8.75 13.61 -10.37
N ALA A 240 9.59 14.27 -9.56
CA ALA A 240 9.29 14.65 -8.19
C ALA A 240 8.25 15.77 -8.10
N ALA A 241 7.94 16.45 -9.22
CA ALA A 241 6.69 17.17 -9.36
C ALA A 241 5.56 16.16 -9.09
N LEU A 242 4.90 16.29 -7.93
CA LEU A 242 4.01 15.28 -7.38
C LEU A 242 3.13 14.71 -8.46
N THR A 243 3.19 13.39 -8.62
CA THR A 243 2.20 12.72 -9.45
C THR A 243 0.81 13.11 -8.89
N PRO A 244 -0.16 13.51 -9.71
CA PRO A 244 -1.40 14.14 -9.20
C PRO A 244 -2.14 13.34 -8.13
N TRP A 245 -1.98 12.01 -8.12
CA TRP A 245 -2.56 11.12 -7.10
C TRP A 245 -1.87 11.14 -5.73
N ASP A 246 -0.63 11.63 -5.63
CA ASP A 246 0.13 11.81 -4.37
C ASP A 246 -0.18 13.13 -3.66
N THR A 247 -1.08 13.95 -4.23
CA THR A 247 -1.58 15.15 -3.56
C THR A 247 -2.22 14.79 -2.21
N PRO A 248 -1.87 15.50 -1.12
CA PRO A 248 -2.50 15.27 0.16
C PRO A 248 -3.96 15.73 0.09
N VAL A 249 -4.87 14.86 0.53
CA VAL A 249 -6.33 15.12 0.50
C VAL A 249 -6.90 14.74 1.84
N ALA A 250 -7.75 15.61 2.36
CA ALA A 250 -8.64 15.28 3.46
C ALA A 250 -10.00 14.89 2.88
N TRP A 251 -10.61 13.87 3.47
CA TRP A 251 -11.93 13.38 3.05
C TRP A 251 -13.00 13.96 3.96
N ALA A 252 -13.88 14.78 3.39
CA ALA A 252 -15.01 15.37 4.07
C ALA A 252 -16.13 14.33 4.28
N GLY A 253 -16.63 14.27 5.52
CA GLY A 253 -17.77 13.45 5.93
C GLY A 253 -17.43 12.49 7.05
N GLU A 254 -18.22 12.54 8.12
CA GLU A 254 -18.10 11.64 9.27
C GLU A 254 -18.69 10.26 8.95
N VAL A 255 -17.90 9.21 9.19
CA VAL A 255 -18.42 7.84 9.24
C VAL A 255 -19.06 7.68 10.62
N LYS A 256 -20.40 7.64 10.67
CA LYS A 256 -21.11 7.31 11.90
C LYS A 256 -20.92 5.82 12.20
N ASP A 257 -19.97 5.51 13.08
CA ASP A 257 -19.85 4.17 13.62
C ASP A 257 -21.06 3.92 14.54
N GLU A 258 -21.96 3.04 14.10
CA GLU A 258 -23.09 2.60 14.92
C GLU A 258 -22.56 1.86 16.16
N LYS A 259 -22.75 2.49 17.34
CA LYS A 259 -22.49 1.90 18.65
C LYS A 259 -23.44 0.73 18.90
N THR A 260 -23.05 -0.43 18.41
CA THR A 260 -23.78 -1.70 18.55
C THR A 260 -22.87 -2.67 19.30
N PRO A 261 -23.39 -3.56 20.16
CA PRO A 261 -22.56 -4.53 20.85
C PRO A 261 -21.62 -5.26 19.86
N GLY A 262 -20.30 -5.21 20.13
CA GLY A 262 -19.25 -5.79 19.28
C GLY A 262 -18.81 -4.97 18.07
N SER A 263 -19.30 -3.73 17.90
CA SER A 263 -18.75 -2.80 16.91
C SER A 263 -17.27 -2.51 17.18
N GLU A 264 -16.90 -2.35 18.45
CA GLU A 264 -15.52 -2.12 18.92
C GLU A 264 -14.57 -3.26 18.55
N LEU A 265 -15.09 -4.48 18.55
CA LEU A 265 -14.29 -5.65 18.18
C LEU A 265 -14.14 -5.73 16.66
N GLY A 266 -15.07 -5.17 15.86
CA GLY A 266 -15.12 -5.36 14.41
C GLY A 266 -15.82 -6.68 14.00
N THR A 267 -16.36 -7.43 14.97
CA THR A 267 -17.21 -8.61 14.76
C THR A 267 -18.55 -8.37 15.43
N ARG A 268 -19.50 -7.86 14.64
CA ARG A 268 -20.90 -7.65 15.05
C ARG A 268 -21.68 -8.96 15.16
N LEU A 269 -21.18 -10.01 14.49
CA LEU A 269 -21.76 -11.35 14.58
C LEU A 269 -21.57 -11.86 16.01
N TYR A 270 -22.70 -12.09 16.68
CA TYR A 270 -22.85 -12.69 18.02
C TYR A 270 -22.54 -11.80 19.22
N ALA A 271 -21.96 -10.63 19.04
CA ALA A 271 -21.80 -9.69 20.13
C ALA A 271 -23.18 -9.19 20.60
N GLY A 272 -23.47 -9.37 21.89
CA GLY A 272 -24.78 -9.06 22.49
C GLY A 272 -25.82 -10.18 22.44
N LYS A 273 -25.55 -11.34 21.81
CA LYS A 273 -26.47 -12.50 21.88
C LYS A 273 -26.23 -13.28 23.17
N LYS A 274 -27.26 -13.40 24.03
CA LYS A 274 -27.18 -14.14 25.32
C LYS A 274 -27.04 -15.65 25.19
N ARG A 275 -27.44 -16.25 24.07
CA ARG A 275 -27.39 -17.70 23.84
C ARG A 275 -26.65 -17.98 22.54
N MET A 276 -25.44 -18.51 22.68
CA MET A 276 -24.48 -18.65 21.61
C MET A 276 -24.00 -20.10 21.52
N PHE A 277 -24.87 -21.06 21.21
CA PHE A 277 -24.37 -22.35 20.72
C PHE A 277 -25.44 -23.25 20.07
N LYS A 278 -24.92 -24.17 19.26
CA LYS A 278 -25.57 -25.21 18.48
C LYS A 278 -26.17 -26.29 19.38
N GLY A 279 -27.23 -25.97 20.11
CA GLY A 279 -28.19 -26.98 20.56
C GLY A 279 -29.14 -27.32 19.42
N HIS A 280 -29.58 -28.58 19.31
CA HIS A 280 -30.65 -28.92 18.38
C HIS A 280 -31.93 -28.17 18.77
N LEU A 281 -32.80 -27.85 17.80
CA LEU A 281 -34.05 -27.10 18.06
C LEU A 281 -34.87 -27.77 19.17
N TRP A 282 -34.88 -29.11 19.23
CA TRP A 282 -35.59 -29.86 20.24
C TRP A 282 -35.04 -29.63 21.65
N GLU A 283 -33.73 -29.46 21.85
CA GLU A 283 -33.14 -29.18 23.17
C GLU A 283 -33.54 -27.80 23.67
N ARG A 284 -33.57 -26.82 22.75
CA ARG A 284 -34.02 -25.45 23.06
C ARG A 284 -35.48 -25.40 23.41
N GLU A 285 -36.30 -26.20 22.72
CA GLU A 285 -37.72 -26.28 22.95
C GLU A 285 -38.11 -27.25 24.06
N LEU A 286 -37.20 -28.12 24.53
CA LEU A 286 -37.52 -29.23 25.43
C LEU A 286 -38.19 -28.74 26.71
N ALA A 287 -37.65 -27.68 27.35
CA ALA A 287 -38.24 -27.10 28.55
C ALA A 287 -39.65 -26.55 28.28
N HIS A 288 -39.84 -25.89 27.13
CA HIS A 288 -41.13 -25.33 26.74
C HIS A 288 -42.14 -26.42 26.33
N ARG A 289 -41.69 -27.48 25.66
CA ARG A 289 -42.49 -28.66 25.31
C ARG A 289 -42.89 -29.43 26.57
N ARG A 290 -41.97 -29.67 27.50
CA ARG A 290 -42.25 -30.28 28.81
C ARG A 290 -43.27 -29.48 29.61
N ARG A 291 -43.13 -28.13 29.66
CA ARG A 291 -44.11 -27.25 30.30
C ARG A 291 -45.49 -27.31 29.61
N ARG A 292 -45.54 -27.27 28.26
CA ARG A 292 -46.80 -27.43 27.54
C ARG A 292 -47.44 -28.78 27.82
N HIS A 293 -46.64 -29.85 27.80
CA HIS A 293 -47.10 -31.20 28.07
C HIS A 293 -47.63 -31.33 29.51
N SER A 294 -46.94 -30.77 30.51
CA SER A 294 -47.43 -30.80 31.89
C SER A 294 -48.74 -30.04 32.09
N ILE A 295 -48.92 -28.88 31.43
CA ILE A 295 -50.18 -28.12 31.45
C ILE A 295 -51.30 -28.93 30.79
N LEU A 296 -51.05 -29.52 29.62
CA LEU A 296 -52.03 -30.36 28.93
C LEU A 296 -52.43 -31.56 29.79
N MET A 297 -51.45 -32.26 30.38
CA MET A 297 -51.73 -33.42 31.23
C MET A 297 -52.49 -33.05 32.50
N ARG A 298 -52.19 -31.89 33.12
CA ARG A 298 -52.90 -31.42 34.31
C ARG A 298 -54.41 -31.26 34.08
N ASP A 299 -54.79 -30.70 32.93
CA ASP A 299 -56.20 -30.44 32.61
C ASP A 299 -56.82 -31.55 31.73
N MET A 300 -56.16 -32.71 31.62
CA MET A 300 -56.58 -33.80 30.73
C MET A 300 -57.93 -34.38 31.12
N GLU A 301 -58.16 -34.68 32.40
CA GLU A 301 -59.41 -35.25 32.90
C GLU A 301 -60.61 -34.34 32.60
N ALA A 302 -60.49 -33.05 32.94
CA ALA A 302 -61.52 -32.06 32.65
C ALA A 302 -61.76 -31.89 31.13
N ARG A 303 -60.73 -32.02 30.29
CA ARG A 303 -60.87 -32.02 28.82
C ARG A 303 -61.63 -33.24 28.31
N VAL A 304 -61.35 -34.43 28.86
CA VAL A 304 -62.05 -35.68 28.54
C VAL A 304 -63.52 -35.59 28.98
N GLU A 305 -63.81 -35.08 30.17
CA GLU A 305 -65.19 -34.88 30.64
C GLU A 305 -65.97 -33.89 29.77
N ARG A 306 -65.36 -32.75 29.41
CA ARG A 306 -65.96 -31.80 28.47
C ARG A 306 -66.25 -32.43 27.12
N TYR A 307 -65.33 -33.25 26.60
CA TYR A 307 -65.55 -33.97 25.35
C TYR A 307 -66.70 -34.98 25.45
N LYS A 308 -66.73 -35.80 26.51
CA LYS A 308 -67.80 -36.78 26.75
C LYS A 308 -69.17 -36.12 26.94
N THR A 309 -69.20 -34.94 27.58
CA THR A 309 -70.44 -34.18 27.83
C THR A 309 -70.88 -33.31 26.65
N TYR A 310 -69.97 -32.97 25.72
CA TYR A 310 -70.25 -32.17 24.52
C TYR A 310 -71.43 -32.72 23.71
N TYR A 311 -71.51 -34.05 23.59
CA TYR A 311 -72.59 -34.73 22.87
C TYR A 311 -73.83 -34.97 23.74
N LYS A 312 -73.69 -35.10 25.06
CA LYS A 312 -74.84 -35.32 25.97
C LYS A 312 -75.81 -34.13 26.01
N LYS A 313 -75.31 -32.90 25.91
CA LYS A 313 -76.12 -31.68 25.99
C LYS A 313 -76.72 -31.20 24.66
N ARG A 314 -76.38 -31.85 23.54
CA ARG A 314 -76.83 -31.46 22.21
C ARG A 314 -77.76 -32.51 21.63
N LYS A 315 -79.06 -32.41 21.94
CA LYS A 315 -80.08 -33.04 21.09
C LYS A 315 -80.06 -32.29 19.74
N PRO A 316 -79.95 -32.97 18.59
CA PRO A 316 -80.06 -32.30 17.31
C PRO A 316 -81.43 -31.65 17.24
N ASN A 317 -81.48 -30.33 17.05
CA ASN A 317 -82.75 -29.68 16.73
C ASN A 317 -83.07 -30.10 15.29
N PRO A 318 -84.16 -30.86 15.06
CA PRO A 318 -84.44 -31.45 13.76
C PRO A 318 -84.70 -30.41 12.66
N LEU A 319 -85.02 -29.16 13.02
CA LEU A 319 -85.26 -28.06 12.09
C LEU A 319 -83.99 -27.28 11.71
N LYS A 320 -82.83 -27.56 12.33
CA LYS A 320 -81.58 -26.88 11.98
C LYS A 320 -80.90 -27.60 10.81
N PRO A 321 -80.45 -26.88 9.76
CA PRO A 321 -79.73 -27.49 8.65
C PRO A 321 -78.44 -28.14 9.15
N SER A 322 -78.05 -29.25 8.53
CA SER A 322 -76.84 -29.98 8.92
C SER A 322 -75.61 -29.07 8.75
N ARG A 323 -74.95 -28.76 9.86
CA ARG A 323 -73.67 -28.05 9.83
C ARG A 323 -72.56 -29.09 9.79
N TYR A 324 -71.83 -29.18 8.67
CA TYR A 324 -70.63 -30.00 8.56
C TYR A 324 -69.48 -29.33 9.34
N SER A 325 -69.54 -29.38 10.67
CA SER A 325 -68.36 -29.10 11.51
C SER A 325 -67.70 -30.42 11.83
N LYS A 326 -66.45 -30.61 11.42
CA LYS A 326 -65.66 -31.79 11.81
C LYS A 326 -65.77 -31.95 13.34
N PRO A 327 -66.07 -33.16 13.84
CA PRO A 327 -66.20 -33.37 15.28
C PRO A 327 -64.90 -32.90 15.95
N PRO A 328 -64.97 -32.20 17.09
CA PRO A 328 -63.77 -31.84 17.82
C PRO A 328 -62.99 -33.13 18.07
N LYS A 329 -61.73 -33.19 17.63
CA LYS A 329 -60.88 -34.35 17.94
C LYS A 329 -60.60 -34.33 19.44
N LEU A 330 -60.41 -35.51 20.03
CA LEU A 330 -59.88 -35.57 21.40
C LEU A 330 -58.60 -34.72 21.45
N PRO A 331 -58.45 -33.84 22.46
CA PRO A 331 -57.32 -32.93 22.48
C PRO A 331 -56.07 -33.66 22.99
N PHE A 332 -55.36 -34.33 22.08
CA PHE A 332 -54.04 -34.91 22.35
C PHE A 332 -52.97 -33.82 22.38
#